data_AF-A0A410MDQ2-F1
#
_entry.id   AF-A0A410MDQ2-F1
#
_cell.length_a   1.000
_cell.length_b   1.000
_cell.length_c   1.000
_cell.angle_alpha   90.00
_cell.angle_beta   90.00
_cell.angle_gamma   90.00
#
_symmetry.space_group_name_H-M   'P 1'
#
loop_
_entity.id
_entity.type
_entity.pdbx_description
1 polymer ?
#
loop_
_entity_poly.entity_id
_entity_poly.type
_entity_poly.pdbx_seq_one_letter_code
_entity_poly.pdbx_strand_id
1 'polypeptide(L)' 'MEQMALFESVEIEVPQSVKSPLECNKKMNSQAFVADQRLFAEYVKMIQRQQGCSWFEARKKFFEIRDK' A
#
# COMPACT_ATOMS: atom_id res chain seq x y z
N MET A 1 9.62 -34.86 -9.76
CA MET A 1 8.39 -34.10 -10.03
C MET A 1 8.64 -32.70 -9.49
N GLU A 2 9.27 -31.86 -10.31
CA GLU A 2 9.76 -30.52 -9.93
C GLU A 2 8.79 -29.48 -10.50
N GLN A 3 7.77 -29.10 -9.73
CA GLN A 3 6.92 -27.95 -10.00
C GLN A 3 6.66 -27.20 -8.70
N MET A 4 7.68 -26.49 -8.22
CA MET A 4 7.58 -25.54 -7.09
C MET A 4 8.35 -24.24 -7.37
N ALA A 5 8.24 -23.69 -8.58
CA ALA A 5 8.89 -22.44 -8.93
C ALA A 5 8.02 -21.64 -9.89
N LEU A 6 6.94 -21.01 -9.42
CA LEU A 6 6.13 -20.11 -10.28
C LEU A 6 5.24 -19.11 -9.51
N PHE A 7 5.53 -18.85 -8.24
CA PHE A 7 4.99 -17.66 -7.57
C PHE A 7 6.18 -16.77 -7.27
N GLU A 8 6.66 -16.06 -8.30
CA GLU A 8 7.47 -14.87 -8.08
C GLU A 8 6.73 -14.05 -7.03
N SER A 9 7.43 -13.76 -5.94
CA SER A 9 6.97 -12.82 -4.92
C SER A 9 6.67 -11.52 -5.65
N VAL A 10 5.38 -11.28 -5.95
CA VAL A 10 4.90 -10.10 -6.68
C VAL A 10 5.34 -8.88 -5.87
N GLU A 11 6.44 -8.27 -6.28
CA GLU A 11 6.98 -7.09 -5.62
C GLU A 11 5.90 -6.01 -5.66
N ILE A 12 5.57 -5.51 -4.47
CA ILE A 12 4.57 -4.45 -4.35
C ILE A 12 5.24 -3.17 -4.82
N GLU A 13 4.88 -2.69 -6.01
CA GLU A 13 5.23 -1.35 -6.45
C GLU A 13 4.15 -0.36 -5.97
N VAL A 14 4.56 0.64 -5.19
CA VAL A 14 3.66 1.71 -4.73
C VAL A 14 4.00 2.99 -5.50
N PRO A 15 3.09 3.51 -6.34
CA PRO A 15 3.33 4.75 -7.05
C PRO A 15 3.49 5.94 -6.09
N GLN A 16 4.46 6.83 -6.35
CA GLN A 16 4.66 8.06 -5.57
C GLN A 16 3.43 8.99 -5.56
N SER A 17 2.52 8.84 -6.52
CA SER A 17 1.26 9.58 -6.56
C SER A 17 0.27 9.15 -5.47
N VAL A 18 0.45 7.98 -4.86
CA VAL A 18 -0.42 7.49 -3.78
C VAL A 18 -0.05 8.20 -2.48
N LYS A 19 -0.96 9.05 -2.01
CA LYS A 19 -0.78 9.84 -0.80
C LYS A 19 -1.47 9.17 0.38
N SER A 20 -0.81 9.21 1.54
CA SER A 20 -1.49 8.88 2.78
C SER A 20 -2.50 9.97 3.16
N PRO A 21 -3.51 9.66 3.98
CA PRO A 21 -4.48 10.65 4.44
C PRO A 21 -3.86 11.87 5.13
N LEU A 22 -2.66 11.73 5.72
CA LEU A 22 -1.95 12.82 6.38
C LEU A 22 -1.20 13.74 5.41
N GLU A 23 -0.84 13.24 4.22
CA GLU A 23 -0.16 14.01 3.16
C GLU A 23 -1.15 14.68 2.21
N CYS A 24 -2.44 14.42 2.40
CA CYS A 24 -3.48 14.84 1.49
C CYS A 24 -4.02 16.23 1.88
N ASN A 25 -3.66 17.26 1.10
CA ASN A 25 -4.14 18.64 1.28
C ASN A 25 -5.58 18.88 0.78
N LYS A 26 -6.31 17.81 0.41
CA LYS A 26 -7.70 17.90 -0.07
C LYS A 26 -8.65 18.08 1.11
N LYS A 27 -9.83 18.68 0.86
CA LYS A 27 -10.89 18.78 1.88
C LYS A 27 -11.27 17.38 2.37
N MET A 28 -11.30 17.18 3.69
CA MET A 28 -11.52 15.89 4.38
C MET A 28 -12.79 15.15 3.93
N ASN A 29 -13.81 15.86 3.45
CA ASN A 29 -15.08 15.28 2.97
C ASN A 29 -15.24 15.34 1.45
N SER A 30 -14.20 15.72 0.72
CA SER A 30 -14.24 15.69 -0.75
C SER A 30 -14.15 14.25 -1.24
N GLN A 31 -14.88 13.94 -2.32
CA GLN A 31 -14.79 12.64 -2.98
C GLN A 31 -13.34 12.26 -3.34
N ALA A 32 -12.54 13.24 -3.72
CA ALA A 32 -11.13 13.07 -4.06
C ALA A 32 -10.25 12.71 -2.85
N PHE A 33 -10.58 13.16 -1.64
CA PHE A 33 -9.90 12.74 -0.40
C PHE A 33 -10.28 11.30 -0.04
N VAL A 34 -11.57 10.96 -0.13
CA VAL A 34 -12.07 9.61 0.16
C VAL A 34 -11.48 8.58 -0.80
N ALA A 35 -11.33 8.94 -2.08
CA ALA A 35 -10.66 8.10 -3.08
C ALA A 35 -9.20 7.82 -2.72
N ASP A 36 -8.42 8.86 -2.37
CA ASP A 36 -7.02 8.71 -1.95
C ASP A 36 -6.90 7.85 -0.69
N GLN A 37 -7.80 8.05 0.30
CA GLN A 37 -7.81 7.27 1.53
C GLN A 37 -8.08 5.78 1.26
N ARG A 38 -9.02 5.47 0.36
CA ARG A 38 -9.33 4.09 -0.03
C ARG A 38 -8.13 3.45 -0.72
N LEU A 39 -7.54 4.15 -1.68
CA LEU A 39 -6.38 3.66 -2.43
C LEU A 39 -5.19 3.38 -1.48
N PHE A 40 -4.88 4.31 -0.58
CA PHE A 40 -3.87 4.10 0.46
C PHE A 40 -4.18 2.86 1.31
N ALA A 41 -5.42 2.70 1.76
CA ALA A 41 -5.82 1.54 2.56
C ALA A 41 -5.71 0.21 1.80
N GLU A 42 -5.94 0.19 0.49
CA GLU A 42 -5.76 -0.99 -0.36
C GLU A 42 -4.30 -1.42 -0.43
N TYR A 43 -3.37 -0.49 -0.68
CA TYR A 43 -1.94 -0.81 -0.67
C TYR A 43 -1.46 -1.31 0.69
N VAL A 44 -1.87 -0.65 1.79
CA VAL A 44 -1.50 -1.11 3.14
C VAL A 44 -2.04 -2.52 3.40
N LYS A 45 -3.28 -2.82 3.01
CA LYS A 45 -3.84 -4.19 3.13
C LYS A 45 -3.10 -5.20 2.26
N MET A 46 -2.68 -4.81 1.06
CA MET A 46 -1.91 -5.68 0.16
C MET A 46 -0.56 -6.04 0.78
N ILE A 47 0.17 -5.05 1.30
CA ILE A 47 1.44 -5.24 2.02
C ILE A 47 1.22 -6.12 3.25
N GLN A 48 0.16 -5.85 4.01
CA GLN A 48 -0.20 -6.63 5.19
C GLN A 48 -0.40 -8.11 4.86
N ARG A 49 -1.12 -8.42 3.78
CA ARG A 49 -1.42 -9.78 3.34
C ARG A 49 -0.19 -10.50 2.82
N GLN A 50 0.62 -9.84 2.00
CA GLN A 50 1.82 -10.46 1.42
C GLN A 50 2.89 -10.74 2.48
N GLN A 51 3.04 -9.84 3.46
CA GLN A 51 4.12 -9.94 4.44
C GLN A 51 3.67 -10.49 5.80
N GLY A 52 2.38 -10.78 5.98
CA GLY A 52 1.83 -11.35 7.21
C GLY A 52 2.03 -10.47 8.46
N CYS A 53 2.05 -9.15 8.31
CA CYS A 53 2.36 -8.22 9.40
C CYS A 53 1.13 -7.50 9.97
N SER A 54 1.32 -6.71 11.02
CA SER A 54 0.27 -5.83 11.53
C SER A 54 0.00 -4.67 10.55
N TRP A 55 -1.17 -4.03 10.70
CA TRP A 55 -1.51 -2.87 9.87
C TRP A 55 -0.50 -1.71 10.05
N PHE A 56 0.01 -1.49 11.26
CA PHE A 56 0.98 -0.43 11.54
C PHE A 56 2.33 -0.71 10.85
N GLU A 57 2.79 -1.95 10.86
CA GLU A 57 4.00 -2.36 10.14
C GLU A 57 3.81 -2.27 8.64
N ALA A 58 2.67 -2.72 8.11
CA ALA A 58 2.35 -2.59 6.70
C ALA A 58 2.30 -1.12 6.25
N ARG A 59 1.75 -0.24 7.09
CA ARG A 59 1.77 1.21 6.86
C ARG A 59 3.19 1.78 6.86
N LYS A 60 4.07 1.34 7.76
CA LYS A 60 5.47 1.79 7.76
C LYS A 60 6.16 1.34 6.47
N LYS A 61 5.99 0.07 6.12
CA LYS A 61 6.53 -0.52 4.89
C LYS A 61 6.00 0.13 3.62
N PHE A 62 4.76 0.60 3.61
CA PHE A 62 4.21 1.40 2.50
C PHE A 62 5.10 2.60 2.17
N PHE A 63 5.52 3.37 3.19
CA PHE A 63 6.40 4.52 2.99
C PHE A 63 7.81 4.06 2.59
N GLU A 64 8.33 3.00 3.21
CA GLU A 64 9.64 2.43 2.85
C GLU A 64 9.71 1.94 1.39
N ILE A 65 8.60 1.46 0.83
CA ILE A 65 8.50 1.02 -0.56
C ILE A 65 8.33 2.21 -1.52
N ARG A 66 7.44 3.15 -1.18
CA ARG A 66 7.10 4.30 -2.04
C ARG A 66 8.22 5.33 -2.14
N ASP A 67 8.92 5.58 -1.03
CA ASP A 67 9.90 6.67 -0.89
C ASP A 67 11.35 6.18 -1.10
N LYS A 68 11.54 4.92 -1.49
CA LYS A 68 12.84 4.35 -1.90
C LYS A 68 13.27 4.88 -3.26
#